data_AF-A0A349PID8-F1
#
_entry.id   AF-A0A349PID8-F1
#
_cell.length_a   1.000
_cell.length_b   1.000
_cell.length_c   1.000
_cell.angle_alpha   90.00
_cell.angle_beta   90.00
_cell.angle_gamma   90.00
#
_symmetry.space_group_name_H-M   'P 1'
#
loop_
_entity.id
_entity.type
_entity.pdbx_description
1 polymer ?
#
loop_
_entity_poly.entity_id
_entity_poly.type
_entity_poly.pdbx_seq_one_letter_code
_entity_poly.pdbx_strand_id
1 'polypeptide(L)'
;MLRHNKRVAETKKIKEEAKKELGDLSKRDLWMLGVGLYIGEGSKSIESVRIMNSDPEIIKASIRWFKNIIGLKDDNIVISIHLYPDSNKEKCLNFWSATTKISRSRFKKTQIDERKNKSAKKQGKLPYGTAHIRIISNGQTDFGVKLHRRIMGWIEGVMEQLNK
;
A
#
# COMPACT_ATOMS: atom_id res chain seq x y z
N MET A 1 -37.32 -5.35 -7.29
CA MET A 1 -36.90 -3.97 -7.60
C MET A 1 -36.95 -3.04 -6.37
N LEU A 2 -38.09 -2.93 -5.66
CA LEU A 2 -38.23 -2.10 -4.44
C LEU A 2 -37.24 -2.41 -3.31
N ARG A 3 -37.01 -3.68 -2.96
CA ARG A 3 -36.03 -4.08 -1.92
C ARG A 3 -34.59 -3.74 -2.28
N HIS A 4 -34.23 -3.84 -3.56
CA HIS A 4 -32.90 -3.48 -4.05
C HIS A 4 -32.66 -1.97 -3.90
N ASN A 5 -33.62 -1.15 -4.34
CA ASN A 5 -33.52 0.31 -4.25
C ASN A 5 -33.47 0.79 -2.79
N LYS A 6 -34.28 0.18 -1.89
CA LYS A 6 -34.21 0.46 -0.45
C LYS A 6 -32.84 0.15 0.13
N ARG A 7 -32.26 -1.02 -0.14
CA ARG A 7 -30.91 -1.40 0.32
C ARG A 7 -29.83 -0.46 -0.21
N VAL A 8 -29.90 -0.05 -1.48
CA VAL A 8 -28.94 0.88 -2.08
C VAL A 8 -29.01 2.25 -1.38
N ALA A 9 -30.22 2.77 -1.16
CA ALA A 9 -30.41 4.05 -0.46
C ALA A 9 -29.93 3.98 1.00
N GLU A 10 -30.27 2.91 1.72
CA GLU A 10 -29.81 2.67 3.09
C GLU A 10 -28.29 2.55 3.17
N THR A 11 -27.66 1.78 2.28
CA THR A 11 -26.20 1.65 2.21
C THR A 11 -25.54 3.00 1.96
N LYS A 12 -26.13 3.83 1.08
CA LYS A 12 -25.62 5.18 0.81
C LYS A 12 -25.69 6.05 2.06
N LYS A 13 -26.82 6.05 2.76
CA LYS A 13 -27.02 6.80 4.00
C LYS A 13 -26.01 6.40 5.08
N ILE A 14 -25.89 5.09 5.35
CA ILE A 14 -24.91 4.57 6.33
C ILE A 14 -23.49 5.02 5.99
N LYS A 15 -23.10 4.95 4.71
CA LYS A 15 -21.76 5.39 4.27
C LYS A 15 -21.56 6.89 4.40
N GLU A 16 -22.59 7.70 4.20
CA GLU A 16 -22.50 9.16 4.35
C GLU A 16 -22.41 9.55 5.84
N GLU A 17 -23.16 8.88 6.71
CA GLU A 17 -23.10 9.07 8.16
C GLU A 17 -21.71 8.66 8.70
N ALA A 18 -21.23 7.46 8.36
CA ALA A 18 -19.90 7.00 8.77
C ALA A 18 -18.76 7.90 8.28
N LYS A 19 -18.89 8.53 7.10
CA LYS A 19 -17.92 9.52 6.62
C LYS A 19 -17.92 10.79 7.45
N LYS A 20 -19.08 11.24 7.92
CA LYS A 20 -19.19 12.42 8.80
C LYS A 20 -18.62 12.11 10.19
N GLU A 21 -18.85 10.92 10.71
CA GLU A 21 -18.28 10.44 11.99
C GLU A 21 -16.74 10.47 11.97
N LEU A 22 -16.13 10.08 10.85
CA LEU A 22 -14.67 10.07 10.71
C LEU A 22 -14.05 11.48 10.80
N GLY A 23 -14.72 12.48 10.24
CA GLY A 23 -14.20 13.85 10.18
C GLY A 23 -12.91 13.99 9.36
N ASP A 24 -12.15 15.05 9.66
CA ASP A 24 -10.86 15.32 9.02
C ASP A 24 -9.72 14.58 9.73
N LEU A 25 -8.82 13.99 8.94
CA LEU A 25 -7.66 13.27 9.48
C LEU A 25 -6.57 14.24 9.93
N SER A 26 -6.19 14.16 11.21
CA SER A 26 -5.01 14.84 11.73
C SER A 26 -3.71 14.16 11.26
N LYS A 27 -2.57 14.82 11.52
CA LYS A 27 -1.26 14.19 11.32
C LYS A 27 -1.10 12.93 12.17
N ARG A 28 -1.67 12.89 13.37
CA ARG A 28 -1.61 11.73 14.25
C ARG A 28 -2.42 10.56 13.69
N ASP A 29 -3.60 10.82 13.14
CA ASP A 29 -4.45 9.79 12.52
C ASP A 29 -3.75 9.18 11.30
N LEU A 30 -3.15 10.02 10.45
CA LEU A 30 -2.37 9.54 9.32
C LEU A 30 -1.12 8.76 9.74
N TRP A 31 -0.48 9.13 10.86
CA TRP A 31 0.63 8.36 11.43
C TRP A 31 0.15 6.98 11.90
N MET A 32 -0.95 6.91 12.66
CA MET A 32 -1.54 5.65 13.15
C MET A 32 -2.00 4.76 12.00
N LEU A 33 -2.66 5.33 11.00
CA LEU A 33 -3.07 4.61 9.79
C LEU A 33 -1.88 3.97 9.10
N GLY A 34 -0.76 4.70 8.97
CA GLY A 34 0.45 4.17 8.37
C GLY A 34 1.10 3.04 9.17
N VAL A 35 1.11 3.14 10.51
CA VAL A 35 1.53 2.02 11.38
C VAL A 35 0.62 0.80 11.16
N GLY A 36 -0.70 0.98 11.14
CA GLY A 36 -1.67 -0.08 10.86
C GLY A 36 -1.49 -0.71 9.47
N LEU A 37 -1.26 0.10 8.45
CA LEU A 37 -0.94 -0.36 7.09
C LEU A 37 0.34 -1.19 7.08
N TYR A 38 1.38 -0.80 7.83
CA TYR A 38 2.61 -1.59 7.92
C TYR A 38 2.41 -2.89 8.72
N ILE A 39 1.54 -2.90 9.73
CA ILE A 39 1.14 -4.12 10.44
C ILE A 39 0.46 -5.11 9.48
N GLY A 40 -0.44 -4.65 8.61
CA GLY A 40 -1.13 -5.52 7.65
C GLY A 40 -0.27 -5.93 6.46
N GLU A 41 0.38 -4.95 5.82
CA GLU A 41 0.92 -5.07 4.46
C GLU A 41 2.45 -4.92 4.40
N GLY A 42 3.08 -4.56 5.52
CA GLY A 42 4.50 -4.30 5.63
C GLY A 42 5.36 -5.54 5.83
N SER A 43 6.56 -5.55 5.24
CA SER A 43 7.57 -6.59 5.45
C SER A 43 8.24 -6.43 6.81
N LYS A 44 8.12 -7.45 7.67
CA LYS A 44 8.64 -7.44 9.05
C LYS A 44 9.92 -8.26 9.22
N SER A 45 10.10 -9.31 8.41
CA SER A 45 11.22 -10.26 8.52
C SER A 45 12.51 -9.81 7.83
N ILE A 46 12.45 -8.77 7.01
CA ILE A 46 13.60 -8.23 6.27
C ILE A 46 13.82 -6.81 6.77
N GLU A 47 15.06 -6.44 7.09
CA GLU A 47 15.46 -5.07 7.49
C GLU A 47 15.39 -4.08 6.31
N SER A 48 14.24 -3.99 5.67
CA SER A 48 13.97 -3.17 4.51
C SER A 48 12.50 -2.74 4.57
N VAL A 49 12.26 -1.44 4.50
CA VAL A 49 10.90 -0.90 4.47
C VAL A 49 10.24 -1.26 3.14
N ARG A 50 9.24 -2.13 3.18
CA ARG A 50 8.49 -2.60 2.00
C ARG A 50 7.02 -2.75 2.31
N ILE A 51 6.17 -2.37 1.37
CA ILE A 51 4.72 -2.62 1.39
C ILE A 51 4.34 -3.21 0.04
N MET A 52 3.51 -4.26 0.04
CA MET A 52 3.09 -4.97 -1.17
C MET A 52 1.58 -5.13 -1.18
N ASN A 53 0.90 -4.61 -2.20
CA ASN A 53 -0.55 -4.80 -2.31
C ASN A 53 -1.02 -4.66 -3.77
N SER A 54 -2.18 -5.23 -4.08
CA SER A 54 -2.86 -5.05 -5.38
C SER A 54 -3.83 -3.87 -5.40
N ASP A 55 -4.31 -3.43 -4.24
CA ASP A 55 -5.27 -2.36 -4.10
C ASP A 55 -4.58 -0.99 -4.32
N PRO A 56 -4.99 -0.21 -5.34
CA PRO A 56 -4.45 1.11 -5.61
C PRO A 56 -4.58 2.10 -4.45
N GLU A 57 -5.66 2.04 -3.67
CA GLU A 57 -5.90 2.95 -2.55
C GLU A 57 -4.93 2.67 -1.39
N ILE A 58 -4.65 1.40 -1.10
CA ILE A 58 -3.66 0.99 -0.09
C ILE A 58 -2.26 1.46 -0.46
N ILE A 59 -1.88 1.31 -1.73
CA ILE A 59 -0.59 1.77 -2.26
C ILE A 59 -0.49 3.30 -2.20
N LYS A 60 -1.54 4.04 -2.58
CA LYS A 60 -1.57 5.50 -2.47
C LYS A 60 -1.49 5.98 -1.02
N ALA A 61 -2.24 5.36 -0.11
CA ALA A 61 -2.20 5.69 1.30
C ALA A 61 -0.80 5.48 1.89
N SER A 62 -0.14 4.38 1.51
CA SER A 62 1.22 4.06 1.91
C SER A 62 2.23 5.09 1.42
N ILE A 63 2.18 5.48 0.13
CA ILE A 63 3.04 6.55 -0.42
C ILE A 63 2.78 7.88 0.29
N ARG A 64 1.52 8.23 0.55
CA ARG A 64 1.16 9.45 1.29
C ARG A 64 1.73 9.44 2.71
N TRP A 65 1.68 8.30 3.42
CA TRP A 65 2.29 8.16 4.74
C TRP A 65 3.81 8.35 4.69
N PHE A 66 4.48 7.67 3.76
CA PHE A 66 5.93 7.82 3.56
C PHE A 66 6.34 9.26 3.27
N LYS A 67 5.61 9.97 2.41
CA LYS A 67 5.95 11.36 2.05
C LYS A 67 5.58 12.36 3.16
N ASN A 68 4.36 12.29 3.68
CA ASN A 68 3.82 13.37 4.51
C ASN A 68 4.10 13.20 6.00
N ILE A 69 4.31 11.96 6.46
CA ILE A 69 4.54 11.67 7.88
C ILE A 69 6.00 11.33 8.15
N ILE A 70 6.63 10.54 7.27
CA ILE A 70 8.05 10.18 7.43
C ILE A 70 8.97 11.22 6.78
N GLY A 71 8.51 11.94 5.75
CA GLY A 71 9.29 12.99 5.08
C GLY A 71 10.13 12.49 3.90
N LEU A 72 9.78 11.32 3.34
CA LEU A 72 10.49 10.75 2.20
C LEU A 72 10.17 11.51 0.90
N LYS A 73 11.18 11.62 0.03
CA LYS A 73 11.06 12.16 -1.33
C LYS A 73 10.82 11.03 -2.34
N ASP A 74 10.43 11.39 -3.57
CA ASP A 74 10.15 10.39 -4.62
C ASP A 74 11.40 9.57 -4.99
N ASP A 75 12.60 10.13 -4.81
CA ASP A 75 13.88 9.47 -5.00
C ASP A 75 14.25 8.48 -3.87
N ASN A 76 13.48 8.43 -2.78
CA ASN A 76 13.54 7.36 -1.79
C ASN A 76 12.61 6.20 -2.14
N ILE A 77 11.63 6.40 -3.02
CA ILE A 77 10.60 5.40 -3.33
C ILE A 77 10.98 4.70 -4.64
N VAL A 78 10.98 3.37 -4.61
CA VAL A 78 11.08 2.53 -5.81
C VAL A 78 9.95 1.52 -5.83
N ILE A 79 9.50 1.16 -7.03
CA ILE A 79 8.35 0.27 -7.22
C ILE A 79 8.76 -0.91 -8.10
N SER A 80 8.53 -2.14 -7.64
CA SER A 80 8.53 -3.32 -8.51
C SER A 80 7.09 -3.76 -8.73
N ILE A 81 6.76 -4.23 -9.94
CA ILE A 81 5.44 -4.82 -10.20
C ILE A 81 5.61 -6.33 -10.35
N HIS A 82 4.79 -7.09 -9.64
CA HIS A 82 4.70 -8.54 -9.81
C HIS A 82 3.47 -8.85 -10.66
N LEU A 83 3.71 -9.52 -11.78
CA LEU A 83 2.73 -9.84 -12.82
C LEU A 83 2.64 -11.34 -13.07
N TYR A 84 1.68 -11.70 -13.90
CA TYR A 84 1.44 -13.05 -14.41
C TYR A 84 1.86 -13.13 -15.88
N PRO A 85 2.12 -14.34 -16.42
CA PRO A 85 2.54 -14.51 -17.81
C PRO A 85 1.58 -13.91 -18.85
N ASP A 86 0.27 -13.85 -18.53
CA ASP A 86 -0.79 -13.28 -19.36
C ASP A 86 -0.98 -11.76 -19.17
N SER A 87 -0.20 -11.12 -18.30
CA SER A 87 -0.33 -9.69 -18.01
C SER A 87 0.32 -8.82 -19.10
N ASN A 88 -0.38 -7.78 -19.55
CA ASN A 88 0.24 -6.74 -20.36
C ASN A 88 1.12 -5.86 -19.47
N LYS A 89 2.44 -6.09 -19.53
CA LYS A 89 3.44 -5.40 -18.70
C LYS A 89 3.37 -3.88 -18.83
N GLU A 90 3.34 -3.34 -20.04
CA GLU A 90 3.33 -1.88 -20.25
C GLU A 90 2.04 -1.24 -19.73
N LYS A 91 0.88 -1.87 -19.94
CA LYS A 91 -0.39 -1.42 -19.36
C LYS A 91 -0.32 -1.34 -17.83
N CYS A 92 0.26 -2.35 -17.18
CA CYS A 92 0.39 -2.39 -15.72
C CYS A 92 1.34 -1.30 -15.20
N LEU A 93 2.48 -1.11 -15.87
CA LEU A 93 3.46 -0.10 -15.48
C LEU A 93 2.91 1.32 -15.64
N ASN A 94 2.18 1.58 -16.73
CA ASN A 94 1.51 2.87 -16.95
C ASN A 94 0.41 3.12 -15.92
N PHE A 95 -0.41 2.11 -15.61
CA PHE A 95 -1.42 2.17 -14.56
C PHE A 95 -0.80 2.56 -13.21
N TRP A 96 0.24 1.83 -12.79
CA TRP A 96 0.87 2.07 -11.48
C TRP A 96 1.62 3.40 -11.42
N SER A 97 2.27 3.83 -12.51
CA SER A 97 2.90 5.15 -12.56
C SER A 97 1.86 6.28 -12.45
N ALA A 98 0.75 6.17 -13.18
CA ALA A 98 -0.34 7.15 -13.12
C ALA A 98 -1.04 7.19 -11.74
N THR A 99 -1.19 6.02 -11.10
CA THR A 99 -1.81 5.86 -9.78
C THR A 99 -0.94 6.41 -8.66
N THR A 100 0.35 6.07 -8.68
CA THR A 100 1.30 6.40 -7.59
C THR A 100 1.92 7.78 -7.75
N LYS A 101 1.85 8.36 -8.96
CA LYS A 101 2.58 9.56 -9.39
C LYS A 101 4.11 9.41 -9.29
N ILE A 102 4.61 8.18 -9.19
CA ILE A 102 6.04 7.87 -9.22
C ILE A 102 6.47 7.64 -10.68
N SER A 103 7.57 8.27 -11.08
CA SER A 103 8.10 8.16 -12.44
C SER A 103 8.50 6.72 -12.79
N ARG A 104 8.30 6.33 -14.06
CA ARG A 104 8.70 5.02 -14.61
C ARG A 104 10.19 4.73 -14.42
N SER A 105 11.06 5.74 -14.34
CA SER A 105 12.49 5.56 -14.08
C SER A 105 12.79 5.00 -12.67
N ARG A 106 11.84 5.11 -11.75
CA ARG A 106 11.90 4.57 -10.39
C ARG A 106 11.33 3.17 -10.28
N PHE A 107 10.79 2.63 -11.38
CA PHE A 107 10.31 1.26 -11.42
C PHE A 107 11.48 0.31 -11.62
N LYS A 108 11.57 -0.71 -10.76
CA LYS A 108 12.58 -1.77 -10.85
C LYS A 108 12.05 -2.93 -11.69
N LYS A 109 12.90 -3.95 -11.89
CA LYS A 109 12.59 -5.12 -12.71
C LYS A 109 11.24 -5.73 -12.30
N THR A 110 10.30 -5.73 -13.24
CA THR A 110 9.04 -6.46 -13.12
C THR A 110 9.31 -7.94 -12.90
N GLN A 111 8.63 -8.55 -11.94
CA GLN A 111 8.71 -9.98 -11.68
C GLN A 111 7.53 -10.67 -12.35
N ILE A 112 7.80 -11.75 -13.08
CA ILE A 112 6.75 -12.59 -13.66
C ILE A 112 6.68 -13.87 -12.81
N ASP A 113 5.50 -14.16 -12.28
CA ASP A 113 5.30 -15.35 -11.48
C ASP A 113 4.86 -16.52 -12.37
N GLU A 114 5.83 -17.36 -12.73
CA GLU A 114 5.69 -18.49 -13.67
C GLU A 114 5.25 -19.81 -13.02
N ARG A 115 4.86 -19.82 -11.73
CA ARG A 115 4.42 -21.05 -11.05
C ARG A 115 3.24 -21.70 -11.77
N LYS A 116 3.38 -22.99 -12.14
CA LYS A 116 2.46 -23.73 -13.03
C LYS A 116 1.17 -24.28 -12.39
N ASN A 117 0.99 -24.16 -11.07
CA ASN A 117 -0.16 -24.70 -10.33
C ASN A 117 -1.13 -23.61 -9.81
N LYS A 118 -1.49 -22.66 -10.66
CA LYS A 118 -2.43 -21.59 -10.26
C LYS A 118 -3.87 -22.02 -10.54
N SER A 119 -4.70 -21.95 -9.50
CA SER A 119 -6.14 -22.18 -9.65
C SER A 119 -6.72 -21.23 -10.70
N ALA A 120 -7.44 -21.77 -11.69
CA ALA A 120 -8.16 -21.00 -12.71
C ALA A 120 -9.09 -19.93 -12.07
N LYS A 121 -9.61 -20.19 -10.86
CA LYS A 121 -10.43 -19.23 -10.09
C LYS A 121 -9.70 -17.95 -9.64
N LYS A 122 -8.37 -17.89 -9.77
CA LYS A 122 -7.54 -16.72 -9.43
C LYS A 122 -7.08 -15.94 -10.67
N GLN A 123 -7.31 -16.46 -11.87
CA GLN A 123 -6.93 -15.78 -13.12
C GLN A 123 -7.72 -14.49 -13.29
N GLY A 124 -7.07 -13.42 -13.78
CA GLY A 124 -7.69 -12.12 -14.05
C GLY A 124 -8.09 -11.28 -12.82
N LYS A 125 -7.98 -11.81 -11.59
CA LYS A 125 -8.35 -11.06 -10.36
C LYS A 125 -7.43 -9.89 -10.05
N LEU A 126 -6.22 -9.90 -10.59
CA LEU A 126 -5.20 -8.86 -10.42
C LEU A 126 -4.86 -8.25 -11.79
N PRO A 127 -5.76 -7.44 -12.38
CA PRO A 127 -5.60 -6.93 -13.75
C PRO A 127 -4.35 -6.07 -13.96
N TYR A 128 -3.79 -5.54 -12.86
CA TYR A 128 -2.56 -4.76 -12.85
C TYR A 128 -1.44 -5.41 -12.01
N GLY A 129 -1.62 -6.66 -11.60
CA GLY A 129 -0.72 -7.37 -10.67
C GLY A 129 -0.69 -6.75 -9.27
N THR A 130 0.47 -6.87 -8.62
CA THR A 130 0.71 -6.25 -7.30
C THR A 130 1.87 -5.26 -7.38
N ALA A 131 1.72 -4.11 -6.73
CA ALA A 131 2.79 -3.13 -6.57
C ALA A 131 3.56 -3.40 -5.28
N HIS A 132 4.89 -3.38 -5.40
CA HIS A 132 5.82 -3.59 -4.30
C HIS A 132 6.60 -2.30 -4.11
N ILE A 133 6.16 -1.51 -3.14
CA ILE A 133 6.89 -0.32 -2.70
C ILE A 133 8.09 -0.79 -1.89
N ARG A 134 9.26 -0.24 -2.20
CA ARG A 134 10.46 -0.34 -1.36
C ARG A 134 11.04 1.05 -1.14
N ILE A 135 11.44 1.33 0.09
CA ILE A 135 12.20 2.54 0.41
C ILE A 135 13.69 2.25 0.27
N ILE A 136 14.41 3.20 -0.35
CA ILE A 136 15.87 3.24 -0.40
C ILE A 136 16.38 4.50 0.31
N SER A 137 17.50 4.36 1.01
CA SER A 137 18.08 5.45 1.81
C SER A 137 18.48 6.66 0.95
N ASN A 138 18.93 6.43 -0.28
CA ASN A 138 19.49 7.45 -1.16
C ASN A 138 20.54 8.33 -0.44
N GLY A 139 21.47 7.68 0.28
CA GLY A 139 22.51 8.35 1.07
C GLY A 139 22.07 8.81 2.48
N GLN A 140 20.77 8.82 2.79
CA GLN A 140 20.26 9.21 4.11
C GLN A 140 20.05 7.97 4.99
N THR A 141 20.98 7.71 5.92
CA THR A 141 20.99 6.46 6.71
C THR A 141 19.71 6.23 7.51
N ASP A 142 19.05 7.32 7.93
CA ASP A 142 17.80 7.26 8.70
C ASP A 142 16.60 6.77 7.88
N PHE A 143 16.71 6.70 6.55
CA PHE A 143 15.64 6.23 5.64
C PHE A 143 15.82 4.78 5.17
N GLY A 144 16.88 4.09 5.61
CA GLY A 144 17.15 2.68 5.30
C GLY A 144 16.74 1.73 6.42
N VAL A 145 17.68 0.90 6.86
CA VAL A 145 17.50 -0.07 7.96
C VAL A 145 17.02 0.61 9.25
N LYS A 146 17.54 1.80 9.58
CA LYS A 146 17.09 2.57 10.75
C LYS A 146 15.60 2.92 10.70
N LEU A 147 15.08 3.29 9.52
CA LEU A 147 13.64 3.56 9.36
C LEU A 147 12.81 2.30 9.61
N HIS A 148 13.25 1.17 9.08
CA HIS A 148 12.58 -0.12 9.32
C HIS A 148 12.49 -0.42 10.81
N ARG A 149 13.62 -0.36 11.53
CA ARG A 149 13.66 -0.58 12.98
C ARG A 149 12.77 0.41 13.74
N ARG A 150 12.74 1.68 13.33
CA ARG A 150 11.86 2.70 13.93
C ARG A 150 10.38 2.36 13.72
N ILE A 151 9.99 1.90 12.53
CA ILE A 151 8.62 1.43 12.26
C ILE A 151 8.29 0.21 13.12
N MET A 152 9.22 -0.74 13.26
CA MET A 152 9.03 -1.92 14.12
C MET A 152 8.84 -1.52 15.59
N GLY A 153 9.62 -0.56 16.10
CA GLY A 153 9.45 -0.03 17.46
C GLY A 153 8.10 0.67 17.66
N TRP A 154 7.55 1.35 16.63
CA TRP A 154 6.19 1.88 16.71
C TRP A 154 5.14 0.78 16.82
N ILE A 155 5.32 -0.32 16.08
CA ILE A 155 4.43 -1.48 16.14
C ILE A 155 4.49 -2.15 17.51
N GLU A 156 5.68 -2.38 18.03
CA GLU A 156 5.91 -2.93 19.37
C GLU A 156 5.19 -2.09 20.44
N GLY A 157 5.42 -0.76 20.45
CA GLY A 157 4.76 0.12 21.40
C GLY A 157 3.23 0.18 21.27
N VAL A 158 2.66 -0.07 20.09
CA VAL A 158 1.20 -0.24 19.92
C VAL A 158 0.74 -1.56 20.55
N MET A 159 1.44 -2.66 20.28
CA MET A 159 1.07 -3.99 20.81
C MET A 159 1.18 -4.06 22.33
N GLU A 160 2.22 -3.47 22.91
CA GLU A 160 2.37 -3.36 24.36
C GLU A 160 1.21 -2.61 25.01
N GLN A 161 0.75 -1.52 24.40
CA GLN A 161 -0.38 -0.75 24.92
C GLN A 161 -1.72 -1.47 24.80
N LEU A 162 -1.90 -2.30 23.77
CA LEU A 162 -3.12 -3.11 23.60
C LEU A 162 -3.19 -4.31 24.56
N ASN A 163 -2.05 -4.76 25.07
CA ASN A 163 -1.94 -5.90 25.99
C ASN A 163 -1.86 -5.48 27.47
N LYS A 164 -2.04 -4.20 27.79
CA LYS A 164 -2.20 -3.68 29.16
C LYS A 164 -3.65 -3.80 29.60
#